data_AF-A0A955YXI4-F1
#
_entry.id   AF-A0A955YXI4-F1
#
_cell.length_a   1.000
_cell.length_b   1.000
_cell.length_c   1.000
_cell.angle_alpha   90.00
_cell.angle_beta   90.00
_cell.angle_gamma   90.00
#
_symmetry.space_group_name_H-M   'P 1'
#
loop_
_entity.id
_entity.type
_entity.pdbx_description
1 polymer ?
#
loop_
_entity_poly.entity_id
_entity_poly.type
_entity_poly.pdbx_seq_one_letter_code
_entity_poly.pdbx_strand_id
1 'polypeptide(L)'
;LRDFRLASAYQLLGRAPLPASGLLNTRVTIAGASAKPTFHIEGSYEQGKVRTVEGITAAYVIDLAPDAVVVDAQLAVADRGSLTLSGNILVDSETESLLQAVWDGIFDLRLTVDQTDLSILWDATGTPPAQGIRGHVSGNWVIAGAVFAPELDGTFSVPDLDLDGWPSLQVTSRLNYKDSYLVARVGAKDSFGDLAEVEGALLVDLTHLLTETGDAIASLESLPWRVAAKVMHRRLGDFPAPLLAHVPMEAHDMELGLSATFAGGALPTRGDVIASVSWTPPLEASYRCQEAKPFHAFVTASLENGETNAHVQAATGDVALIQMDLHAPTPLDEWLLAQKWPQVPPVQAHLSMPSLPLGEMPVLCAYTAGDLAVEMDLTDLFTDHTTGYLEVISESIQIEDYQPARISSRVELFDGEISGQSLVGWWSGQQATIW
;
A
#
# COMPACT_ATOMS: atom_id res chain seq x y z
N LEU A 1 -8.08 -42.24 24.59
CA LEU A 1 -6.94 -42.07 25.51
C LEU A 1 -7.27 -40.88 26.40
N ARG A 2 -7.22 -41.01 27.74
CA ARG A 2 -7.40 -39.86 28.65
C ARG A 2 -6.00 -39.39 29.07
N ASP A 3 -5.75 -38.07 29.04
CA ASP A 3 -4.52 -37.41 29.52
C ASP A 3 -3.23 -37.68 28.70
N PHE A 4 -3.26 -37.44 27.39
CA PHE A 4 -2.05 -37.56 26.54
C PHE A 4 -1.30 -36.22 26.46
N ARG A 5 0.04 -36.21 26.69
CA ARG A 5 0.86 -35.00 26.59
C ARG A 5 1.25 -34.72 25.13
N LEU A 6 1.03 -33.49 24.67
CA LEU A 6 1.28 -33.04 23.29
C LEU A 6 2.72 -33.34 22.81
N ALA A 7 3.71 -33.23 23.70
CA ALA A 7 5.11 -33.55 23.41
C ALA A 7 5.31 -35.00 22.92
N SER A 8 4.48 -35.94 23.37
CA SER A 8 4.53 -37.34 22.95
C SER A 8 3.93 -37.56 21.56
N ALA A 9 3.02 -36.69 21.09
CA ALA A 9 2.46 -36.73 19.74
C ALA A 9 3.49 -36.28 18.71
N TYR A 10 4.26 -35.23 19.01
CA TYR A 10 5.33 -34.73 18.14
C TYR A 10 6.48 -35.72 17.95
N GLN A 11 6.81 -36.50 18.98
CA GLN A 11 7.82 -37.57 18.88
C GLN A 11 7.41 -38.68 17.90
N LEU A 12 6.10 -38.92 17.74
CA LEU A 12 5.58 -39.88 16.75
C LEU A 12 5.60 -39.30 15.31
N LEU A 13 5.66 -37.98 15.17
CA LEU A 13 5.61 -37.26 13.89
C LEU A 13 7.00 -36.83 13.37
N GLY A 14 8.08 -37.18 14.07
CA GLY A 14 9.46 -36.99 13.58
C GLY A 14 9.93 -35.54 13.38
N ARG A 15 9.23 -34.54 13.94
CA ARG A 15 9.59 -33.11 13.84
C ARG A 15 9.83 -32.50 15.21
N ALA A 16 10.71 -31.50 15.27
CA ALA A 16 10.90 -30.70 16.48
C ALA A 16 9.57 -30.00 16.84
N PRO A 17 9.06 -30.16 18.07
CA PRO A 17 7.77 -29.61 18.44
C PRO A 17 7.81 -28.08 18.40
N LEU A 18 6.74 -27.47 17.89
CA LEU A 18 6.41 -26.11 18.34
C LEU A 18 6.28 -26.17 19.87
N PRO A 19 6.90 -25.24 20.64
CA PRO A 19 6.81 -25.24 22.09
C PRO A 19 5.34 -25.01 22.48
N ALA A 20 4.65 -26.11 22.75
CA ALA A 20 3.23 -26.15 23.00
C ALA A 20 2.90 -27.03 24.21
N SER A 21 1.99 -26.59 25.05
CA SER A 21 1.56 -27.27 26.28
C SER A 21 0.07 -27.10 26.52
N GLY A 22 -0.61 -28.13 27.01
CA GLY A 22 -2.04 -28.10 27.33
C GLY A 22 -2.56 -29.51 27.62
N LEU A 23 -3.86 -29.62 27.82
CA LEU A 23 -4.56 -30.87 28.08
C LEU A 23 -5.25 -31.35 26.80
N LEU A 24 -4.93 -32.57 26.35
CA LEU A 24 -5.52 -33.18 25.16
C LEU A 24 -6.41 -34.37 25.58
N ASN A 25 -7.69 -34.29 25.23
CA ASN A 25 -8.68 -35.34 25.44
C ASN A 25 -9.13 -35.90 24.09
N THR A 26 -8.80 -37.16 23.78
CA THR A 26 -9.09 -37.75 22.47
C THR A 26 -9.78 -39.11 22.60
N ARG A 27 -10.85 -39.31 21.83
CA ARG A 27 -11.47 -40.60 21.59
C ARG A 27 -11.21 -41.03 20.16
N VAL A 28 -10.86 -42.31 20.00
CA VAL A 28 -10.66 -42.95 18.69
C VAL A 28 -11.60 -44.14 18.62
N THR A 29 -12.47 -44.15 17.62
CA THR A 29 -13.34 -45.28 17.28
C THR A 29 -12.83 -45.89 15.99
N ILE A 30 -12.69 -47.22 15.97
CA ILE A 30 -12.21 -47.97 14.81
C ILE A 30 -13.35 -48.86 14.32
N ALA A 31 -13.64 -48.82 13.02
CA ALA A 31 -14.64 -49.65 12.37
C ALA A 31 -14.11 -50.21 11.05
N GLY A 32 -14.91 -51.06 10.38
CA GLY A 32 -14.55 -51.64 9.08
C GLY A 32 -13.76 -52.96 9.15
N ALA A 33 -13.39 -53.47 7.98
CA ALA A 33 -12.60 -54.69 7.87
C ALA A 33 -11.12 -54.41 8.19
N SER A 34 -10.38 -55.38 8.74
CA SER A 34 -8.97 -55.21 9.11
C SER A 34 -8.07 -54.76 7.96
N ALA A 35 -8.44 -55.06 6.71
CA ALA A 35 -7.71 -54.64 5.51
C ALA A 35 -8.02 -53.20 5.06
N LYS A 36 -9.15 -52.62 5.49
CA LYS A 36 -9.60 -51.25 5.18
C LYS A 36 -10.34 -50.65 6.39
N PRO A 37 -9.63 -50.40 7.51
CA PRO A 37 -10.26 -49.82 8.68
C PRO A 37 -10.66 -48.37 8.41
N THR A 38 -11.73 -47.92 9.05
CA THR A 38 -12.08 -46.51 9.17
C THR A 38 -11.83 -46.06 10.61
N PHE A 39 -11.35 -44.84 10.78
CA PHE A 39 -11.12 -44.25 12.10
C PHE A 39 -11.92 -42.97 12.24
N HIS A 40 -12.63 -42.86 13.36
CA HIS A 40 -13.28 -41.62 13.78
C HIS A 40 -12.55 -41.11 15.02
N ILE A 41 -11.96 -39.92 14.92
CA ILE A 41 -11.18 -39.30 15.98
C ILE A 41 -11.91 -38.01 16.39
N GLU A 42 -12.35 -37.93 17.63
CA GLU A 42 -12.94 -36.72 18.20
C GLU A 42 -12.19 -36.32 19.46
N GLY A 43 -12.08 -35.02 19.72
CA GLY A 43 -11.41 -34.57 20.93
C GLY A 43 -11.46 -33.08 21.19
N SER A 44 -10.89 -32.71 22.34
CA SER A 44 -10.68 -31.33 22.74
C SER A 44 -9.24 -31.09 23.19
N TYR A 45 -8.80 -29.84 23.01
CA TYR A 45 -7.57 -29.31 23.55
C TYR A 45 -7.92 -28.13 24.46
N GLU A 46 -7.44 -28.16 25.71
CA GLU A 46 -7.78 -27.17 26.72
C GLU A 46 -6.52 -26.60 27.38
N GLN A 47 -6.62 -25.36 27.86
CA GLN A 47 -5.52 -24.65 28.52
C GLN A 47 -4.25 -24.65 27.67
N GLY A 48 -4.45 -24.53 26.36
CA GLY A 48 -3.39 -24.58 25.38
C GLY A 48 -2.52 -23.34 25.42
N LYS A 49 -1.24 -23.56 25.27
CA LYS A 49 -0.22 -22.54 25.05
C LYS A 49 0.61 -22.94 23.85
N VAL A 50 0.87 -22.00 22.95
CA VAL A 50 1.81 -22.13 21.83
C VAL A 50 2.66 -20.86 21.85
N ARG A 51 3.98 -21.00 22.09
CA ARG A 51 4.88 -19.85 22.29
C ARG A 51 4.37 -18.92 23.40
N THR A 52 4.07 -17.66 23.07
CA THR A 52 3.54 -16.63 23.98
C THR A 52 2.00 -16.58 23.98
N VAL A 53 1.33 -17.25 23.05
CA VAL A 53 -0.13 -17.29 22.96
C VAL A 53 -0.65 -18.32 23.96
N GLU A 54 -1.43 -17.87 24.95
CA GLU A 54 -2.04 -18.67 26.00
C GLU A 54 -3.57 -18.70 25.86
N GLY A 55 -4.23 -19.60 26.59
CA GLY A 55 -5.70 -19.68 26.61
C GLY A 55 -6.31 -20.31 25.36
N ILE A 56 -5.53 -21.09 24.61
CA ILE A 56 -6.00 -21.77 23.41
C ILE A 56 -6.91 -22.93 23.82
N THR A 57 -8.13 -22.95 23.28
CA THR A 57 -9.04 -24.09 23.34
C THR A 57 -9.34 -24.55 21.92
N ALA A 58 -9.47 -25.86 21.71
CA ALA A 58 -9.88 -26.39 20.43
C ALA A 58 -10.79 -27.61 20.59
N ALA A 59 -11.67 -27.80 19.62
CA ALA A 59 -12.45 -29.02 19.43
C ALA A 59 -12.22 -29.51 18.00
N TYR A 60 -12.12 -30.81 17.80
CA TYR A 60 -11.87 -31.38 16.49
C TYR A 60 -12.56 -32.74 16.30
N VAL A 61 -12.89 -33.00 15.04
CA VAL A 61 -13.36 -34.27 14.50
C VAL A 61 -12.53 -34.57 13.25
N ILE A 62 -12.01 -35.78 13.16
CA ILE A 62 -11.24 -36.27 12.01
C ILE A 62 -11.76 -37.65 11.66
N ASP A 63 -12.33 -37.79 10.46
CA ASP A 63 -12.75 -39.07 9.89
C ASP A 63 -11.73 -39.53 8.85
N LEU A 64 -11.16 -40.71 9.08
CA LEU A 64 -10.18 -41.35 8.20
C LEU A 64 -10.85 -42.54 7.51
N ALA A 65 -11.08 -42.41 6.21
CA ALA A 65 -11.50 -43.48 5.30
C ALA A 65 -10.33 -43.91 4.41
N PRO A 66 -10.41 -45.06 3.70
CA PRO A 66 -9.32 -45.53 2.85
C PRO A 66 -8.91 -44.54 1.75
N ASP A 67 -9.84 -43.76 1.24
CA ASP A 67 -9.70 -42.85 0.09
C ASP A 67 -9.92 -41.38 0.44
N ALA A 68 -10.27 -41.07 1.70
CA ALA A 68 -10.53 -39.70 2.12
C ALA A 68 -10.25 -39.46 3.60
N VAL A 69 -9.85 -38.24 3.93
CA VAL A 69 -9.80 -37.70 5.29
C VAL A 69 -10.72 -36.50 5.36
N VAL A 70 -11.66 -36.49 6.30
CA VAL A 70 -12.50 -35.32 6.59
C VAL A 70 -12.03 -34.71 7.91
N VAL A 71 -11.87 -33.39 7.94
CA VAL A 71 -11.41 -32.65 9.11
C VAL A 71 -12.41 -31.56 9.40
N ASP A 72 -12.84 -31.45 10.65
CA ASP A 72 -13.55 -30.32 11.21
C ASP A 72 -12.88 -29.94 12.52
N ALA A 73 -12.35 -28.72 12.61
CA ALA A 73 -11.65 -28.22 13.79
C ALA A 73 -12.07 -26.78 14.06
N GLN A 74 -12.33 -26.48 15.33
CA GLN A 74 -12.56 -25.14 15.82
C GLN A 74 -11.54 -24.83 16.89
N LEU A 75 -10.91 -23.66 16.80
CA LEU A 75 -9.93 -23.16 17.75
C LEU A 75 -10.40 -21.78 18.24
N ALA A 76 -10.34 -21.54 19.53
CA ALA A 76 -10.56 -20.23 20.13
C ALA A 76 -9.35 -19.86 21.00
N VAL A 77 -8.99 -18.58 20.99
CA VAL A 77 -7.91 -18.03 21.80
C VAL A 77 -8.53 -17.11 22.83
N ALA A 78 -8.93 -17.65 23.98
CA ALA A 78 -9.63 -16.93 25.05
C ALA A 78 -10.72 -15.97 24.49
N ASP A 79 -10.59 -14.67 24.75
CA ASP A 79 -11.43 -13.58 24.27
C ASP A 79 -10.85 -12.84 23.05
N ARG A 80 -9.75 -13.33 22.49
CA ARG A 80 -8.98 -12.70 21.40
C ARG A 80 -9.34 -13.23 20.00
N GLY A 81 -10.30 -14.15 19.87
CA GLY A 81 -10.87 -14.57 18.59
C GLY A 81 -10.92 -16.07 18.36
N SER A 82 -11.37 -16.47 17.16
CA SER A 82 -11.53 -17.88 16.80
C SER A 82 -11.17 -18.19 15.35
N LEU A 83 -10.78 -19.44 15.10
CA LEU A 83 -10.51 -20.01 13.80
C LEU A 83 -11.31 -21.30 13.63
N THR A 84 -11.85 -21.53 12.44
CA THR A 84 -12.51 -22.79 12.07
C THR A 84 -11.87 -23.32 10.80
N LEU A 85 -11.44 -24.58 10.82
CA LEU A 85 -10.91 -25.32 9.68
C LEU A 85 -11.85 -26.49 9.38
N SER A 86 -12.35 -26.59 8.16
CA SER A 86 -13.23 -27.68 7.75
C SER A 86 -12.87 -28.14 6.35
N GLY A 87 -13.06 -29.41 6.01
CA GLY A 87 -12.89 -29.87 4.63
C GLY A 87 -12.46 -31.32 4.49
N ASN A 88 -12.03 -31.66 3.28
CA ASN A 88 -11.68 -33.01 2.89
C ASN A 88 -10.30 -33.08 2.22
N ILE A 89 -9.65 -34.22 2.36
CA ILE A 89 -8.38 -34.56 1.73
C ILE A 89 -8.59 -35.89 1.03
N LEU A 90 -8.50 -35.91 -0.29
CA LEU A 90 -8.53 -37.16 -1.07
C LEU A 90 -7.16 -37.80 -0.99
N VAL A 91 -7.09 -39.05 -0.57
CA VAL A 91 -5.82 -39.76 -0.33
C VAL A 91 -5.75 -41.03 -1.18
N ASP A 92 -4.53 -41.40 -1.58
CA ASP A 92 -4.32 -42.68 -2.26
C ASP A 92 -4.25 -43.83 -1.25
N SER A 93 -5.27 -44.70 -1.32
CA SER A 93 -5.42 -45.88 -0.46
C SER A 93 -4.31 -46.92 -0.62
N GLU A 94 -3.49 -46.86 -1.67
CA GLU A 94 -2.36 -47.76 -1.90
C GLU A 94 -1.09 -47.34 -1.15
N THR A 95 -1.07 -46.14 -0.55
CA THR A 95 0.09 -45.64 0.19
C THR A 95 0.23 -46.35 1.54
N GLU A 96 1.41 -46.94 1.82
CA GLU A 96 1.64 -47.72 3.05
C GLU A 96 1.55 -46.90 4.35
N SER A 97 1.77 -45.58 4.27
CA SER A 97 1.74 -44.65 5.40
C SER A 97 0.60 -43.65 5.25
N LEU A 98 -0.34 -43.62 6.20
CA LEU A 98 -1.43 -42.65 6.22
C LEU A 98 -0.94 -41.20 6.25
N LEU A 99 0.16 -40.92 6.97
CA LEU A 99 0.74 -39.57 6.99
C LEU A 99 1.28 -39.16 5.62
N GLN A 100 1.88 -40.10 4.90
CA GLN A 100 2.34 -39.88 3.54
C GLN A 100 1.15 -39.70 2.60
N ALA A 101 0.10 -40.53 2.74
CA ALA A 101 -1.12 -40.45 1.94
C ALA A 101 -1.83 -39.10 2.11
N VAL A 102 -1.88 -38.58 3.34
CA VAL A 102 -2.40 -37.24 3.63
C VAL A 102 -1.53 -36.15 3.01
N TRP A 103 -0.21 -36.29 3.08
CA TRP A 103 0.74 -35.31 2.52
C TRP A 103 0.71 -35.24 1.00
N ASP A 104 0.55 -36.39 0.34
CA ASP A 104 0.47 -36.49 -1.13
C ASP A 104 -0.97 -36.29 -1.64
N GLY A 105 -1.93 -36.10 -0.73
CA GLY A 105 -3.34 -35.97 -1.04
C GLY A 105 -3.72 -34.66 -1.73
N ILE A 106 -4.98 -34.61 -2.18
CA ILE A 106 -5.60 -33.42 -2.76
C ILE A 106 -6.54 -32.82 -1.73
N PHE A 107 -6.24 -31.59 -1.31
CA PHE A 107 -6.94 -30.85 -0.29
C PHE A 107 -8.12 -30.07 -0.90
N ASP A 108 -9.19 -29.94 -0.13
CA ASP A 108 -10.26 -28.94 -0.27
C ASP A 108 -10.64 -28.53 1.15
N LEU A 109 -9.96 -27.50 1.67
CA LEU A 109 -10.09 -27.01 3.04
C LEU A 109 -10.63 -25.58 3.04
N ARG A 110 -11.47 -25.29 4.02
CA ARG A 110 -12.01 -23.97 4.32
C ARG A 110 -11.53 -23.52 5.68
N LEU A 111 -10.89 -22.38 5.72
CA LEU A 111 -10.45 -21.70 6.93
C LEU A 111 -11.24 -20.41 7.11
N THR A 112 -11.97 -20.31 8.21
CA THR A 112 -12.63 -19.08 8.66
C THR A 112 -11.89 -18.53 9.87
N VAL A 113 -11.62 -17.23 9.84
CA VAL A 113 -11.06 -16.45 10.95
C VAL A 113 -12.13 -15.47 11.39
N ASP A 114 -12.46 -15.43 12.66
CA ASP A 114 -13.51 -14.55 13.19
C ASP A 114 -12.99 -13.70 14.34
N GLN A 115 -13.15 -12.38 14.20
CA GLN A 115 -12.80 -11.34 15.17
C GLN A 115 -11.48 -11.62 15.91
N THR A 116 -10.44 -12.02 15.16
CA THR A 116 -9.15 -12.41 15.73
C THR A 116 -8.27 -11.19 15.91
N ASP A 117 -7.88 -10.91 17.14
CA ASP A 117 -6.96 -9.84 17.50
C ASP A 117 -5.64 -10.01 16.73
N LEU A 118 -5.27 -8.98 15.96
CA LEU A 118 -4.05 -8.99 15.14
C LEU A 118 -2.79 -9.23 15.99
N SER A 119 -2.82 -8.93 17.29
CA SER A 119 -1.70 -9.19 18.18
C SER A 119 -1.37 -10.65 18.42
N ILE A 120 -2.30 -11.55 18.12
CA ILE A 120 -2.00 -12.99 18.08
C ILE A 120 -0.98 -13.30 16.97
N LEU A 121 -1.00 -12.58 15.84
CA LEU A 121 -0.07 -12.84 14.74
C LEU A 121 1.36 -12.51 15.14
N TRP A 122 1.59 -11.36 15.79
CA TRP A 122 2.91 -10.96 16.29
C TRP A 122 3.41 -11.90 17.40
N ASP A 123 2.52 -12.27 18.33
CA ASP A 123 2.82 -13.24 19.38
C ASP A 123 3.23 -14.61 18.80
N ALA A 124 2.52 -15.07 17.77
CA ALA A 124 2.77 -16.35 17.12
C ALA A 124 4.07 -16.35 16.31
N THR A 125 4.36 -15.30 15.55
CA THR A 125 5.59 -15.21 14.74
C THR A 125 6.83 -14.92 15.59
N GLY A 126 6.65 -14.33 16.78
CA GLY A 126 7.75 -13.84 17.61
C GLY A 126 8.36 -12.54 17.07
N THR A 127 7.66 -11.89 16.14
CA THR A 127 8.02 -10.56 15.64
C THR A 127 7.52 -9.54 16.64
N PRO A 128 8.34 -8.56 17.08
CA PRO A 128 7.81 -7.49 17.91
C PRO A 128 6.64 -6.83 17.18
N PRO A 129 5.52 -6.53 17.89
CA PRO A 129 4.41 -5.85 17.26
C PRO A 129 4.93 -4.58 16.62
N ALA A 130 4.54 -4.34 15.37
CA ALA A 130 4.70 -3.02 14.80
C ALA A 130 4.00 -2.05 15.74
N GLN A 131 4.79 -1.15 16.36
CA GLN A 131 4.25 -0.25 17.37
C GLN A 131 3.09 0.54 16.76
N GLY A 132 1.96 0.56 17.45
CA GLY A 132 0.79 1.31 17.02
C GLY A 132 -0.15 0.59 16.05
N ILE A 133 -0.01 -0.72 15.78
CA ILE A 133 -1.01 -1.47 15.00
C ILE A 133 -1.94 -2.26 15.93
N ARG A 134 -3.23 -1.94 15.93
CA ARG A 134 -4.27 -2.65 16.71
C ARG A 134 -5.53 -2.88 15.88
N GLY A 135 -6.20 -4.01 16.06
CA GLY A 135 -7.44 -4.31 15.36
C GLY A 135 -7.79 -5.80 15.38
N HIS A 136 -8.95 -6.13 14.83
CA HIS A 136 -9.43 -7.51 14.72
C HIS A 136 -9.59 -7.89 13.26
N VAL A 137 -9.04 -9.03 12.86
CA VAL A 137 -9.17 -9.59 11.52
C VAL A 137 -10.27 -10.66 11.49
N SER A 138 -11.09 -10.59 10.45
CA SER A 138 -11.99 -11.69 10.05
C SER A 138 -11.68 -12.08 8.63
N GLY A 139 -11.93 -13.32 8.25
CA GLY A 139 -11.64 -13.77 6.89
C GLY A 139 -12.15 -15.17 6.60
N ASN A 140 -12.19 -15.50 5.31
CA ASN A 140 -12.56 -16.80 4.80
C ASN A 140 -11.58 -17.17 3.69
N TRP A 141 -11.08 -18.39 3.73
CA TRP A 141 -10.06 -18.91 2.84
C TRP A 141 -10.45 -20.30 2.39
N VAL A 142 -10.23 -20.57 1.11
CA VAL A 142 -10.31 -21.89 0.49
C VAL A 142 -8.89 -22.27 0.09
N ILE A 143 -8.47 -23.46 0.51
CA ILE A 143 -7.17 -24.05 0.23
C ILE A 143 -7.43 -25.35 -0.50
N ALA A 144 -7.06 -25.41 -1.77
CA ALA A 144 -7.31 -26.57 -2.63
C ALA A 144 -6.03 -27.06 -3.31
N GLY A 145 -6.10 -28.21 -3.98
CA GLY A 145 -4.97 -28.76 -4.77
C GLY A 145 -4.05 -29.65 -3.94
N ALA A 146 -2.85 -29.93 -4.43
CA ALA A 146 -1.86 -30.75 -3.72
C ALA A 146 -0.89 -29.86 -2.92
N VAL A 147 -0.17 -30.40 -1.91
CA VAL A 147 0.80 -29.60 -1.13
C VAL A 147 1.84 -28.90 -2.02
N PHE A 148 2.25 -29.54 -3.12
CA PHE A 148 3.25 -29.01 -4.07
C PHE A 148 2.65 -28.17 -5.20
N ALA A 149 1.32 -28.07 -5.27
CA ALA A 149 0.60 -27.23 -6.22
C ALA A 149 -0.68 -26.70 -5.57
N PRO A 150 -0.57 -25.89 -4.49
CA PRO A 150 -1.74 -25.41 -3.78
C PRO A 150 -2.44 -24.31 -4.58
N GLU A 151 -3.76 -24.25 -4.45
CA GLU A 151 -4.58 -23.12 -4.85
C GLU A 151 -5.12 -22.46 -3.58
N LEU A 152 -5.09 -21.12 -3.53
CA LEU A 152 -5.63 -20.34 -2.42
C LEU A 152 -6.62 -19.31 -2.97
N ASP A 153 -7.80 -19.22 -2.39
CA ASP A 153 -8.71 -18.09 -2.61
C ASP A 153 -9.27 -17.64 -1.28
N GLY A 154 -9.05 -16.39 -0.92
CA GLY A 154 -9.55 -15.90 0.34
C GLY A 154 -9.74 -14.41 0.39
N THR A 155 -10.45 -14.00 1.43
CA THR A 155 -10.70 -12.61 1.75
C THR A 155 -10.47 -12.39 3.23
N PHE A 156 -9.97 -11.22 3.60
CA PHE A 156 -9.98 -10.77 4.98
C PHE A 156 -10.48 -9.33 5.08
N SER A 157 -10.98 -8.99 6.26
CA SER A 157 -11.38 -7.64 6.63
C SER A 157 -10.88 -7.31 8.02
N VAL A 158 -10.45 -6.07 8.20
CA VAL A 158 -10.15 -5.45 9.48
C VAL A 158 -11.04 -4.22 9.56
N PRO A 159 -12.21 -4.29 10.23
CA PRO A 159 -13.20 -3.21 10.19
C PRO A 159 -12.77 -1.95 10.96
N ASP A 160 -11.88 -2.11 11.94
CA ASP A 160 -11.35 -1.05 12.79
C ASP A 160 -9.86 -1.35 13.04
N LEU A 161 -9.02 -0.83 12.16
CA LEU A 161 -7.57 -0.84 12.27
C LEU A 161 -7.12 0.52 12.81
N ASP A 162 -6.58 0.51 14.01
CA ASP A 162 -5.98 1.66 14.66
C ASP A 162 -4.48 1.68 14.33
N LEU A 163 -4.05 2.79 13.72
CA LEU A 163 -2.67 3.11 13.38
C LEU A 163 -2.32 4.48 13.97
N ASP A 164 -1.14 4.61 14.57
CA ASP A 164 -0.75 5.86 15.23
C ASP A 164 -0.74 7.06 14.26
N GLY A 165 -1.51 8.10 14.61
CA GLY A 165 -1.71 9.30 13.78
C GLY A 165 -2.72 9.16 12.64
N TRP A 166 -3.34 7.99 12.45
CA TRP A 166 -4.35 7.77 11.41
C TRP A 166 -5.76 7.72 12.02
N PRO A 167 -6.80 8.11 11.28
CA PRO A 167 -8.17 7.72 11.60
C PRO A 167 -8.30 6.19 11.61
N SER A 168 -9.31 5.67 12.32
CA SER A 168 -9.66 4.24 12.24
C SER A 168 -9.88 3.83 10.78
N LEU A 169 -9.16 2.78 10.36
CA LEU A 169 -9.20 2.29 9.00
C LEU A 169 -10.03 1.01 8.89
N GLN A 170 -10.89 0.95 7.88
CA GLN A 170 -11.45 -0.30 7.38
C GLN A 170 -10.55 -0.82 6.27
N VAL A 171 -9.89 -1.95 6.51
CA VAL A 171 -9.07 -2.65 5.51
C VAL A 171 -9.83 -3.87 5.00
N THR A 172 -9.85 -4.05 3.70
CA THR A 172 -10.36 -5.26 3.05
C THR A 172 -9.32 -5.80 2.10
N SER A 173 -9.28 -7.11 1.95
CA SER A 173 -8.35 -7.75 1.03
C SER A 173 -8.95 -8.99 0.40
N ARG A 174 -8.56 -9.26 -0.84
CA ARG A 174 -8.80 -10.51 -1.56
C ARG A 174 -7.47 -11.03 -2.09
N LEU A 175 -7.17 -12.28 -1.79
CA LEU A 175 -5.99 -12.98 -2.25
C LEU A 175 -6.41 -14.18 -3.08
N ASN A 176 -5.80 -14.33 -4.25
CA ASN A 176 -5.94 -15.49 -5.10
C ASN A 176 -4.55 -16.01 -5.48
N TYR A 177 -4.30 -17.29 -5.29
CA TYR A 177 -3.12 -17.99 -5.74
C TYR A 177 -3.55 -19.21 -6.56
N LYS A 178 -3.19 -19.23 -7.84
CA LYS A 178 -3.52 -20.33 -8.75
C LYS A 178 -2.48 -20.41 -9.85
N ASP A 179 -2.06 -21.62 -10.22
CA ASP A 179 -1.08 -21.86 -11.29
C ASP A 179 0.21 -21.03 -11.11
N SER A 180 0.70 -20.96 -9.86
CA SER A 180 1.86 -20.13 -9.45
C SER A 180 1.67 -18.62 -9.59
N TYR A 181 0.47 -18.13 -9.85
CA TYR A 181 0.16 -16.71 -9.96
C TYR A 181 -0.54 -16.22 -8.69
N LEU A 182 0.10 -15.31 -7.95
CA LEU A 182 -0.44 -14.65 -6.77
C LEU A 182 -1.01 -13.29 -7.17
N VAL A 183 -2.29 -13.07 -6.90
CA VAL A 183 -2.96 -11.76 -7.01
C VAL A 183 -3.48 -11.38 -5.64
N ALA A 184 -3.10 -10.20 -5.16
CA ALA A 184 -3.60 -9.62 -3.92
C ALA A 184 -4.16 -8.24 -4.21
N ARG A 185 -5.41 -8.00 -3.79
CA ARG A 185 -6.04 -6.69 -3.84
C ARG A 185 -6.37 -6.25 -2.44
N VAL A 186 -5.89 -5.08 -2.03
CA VAL A 186 -6.08 -4.48 -0.71
C VAL A 186 -6.74 -3.13 -0.89
N GLY A 187 -7.83 -2.89 -0.17
CA GLY A 187 -8.51 -1.60 -0.11
C GLY A 187 -8.54 -1.08 1.32
N ALA A 188 -8.32 0.22 1.48
CA ALA A 188 -8.41 0.93 2.75
C ALA A 188 -9.45 2.05 2.66
N LYS A 189 -10.24 2.18 3.72
CA LYS A 189 -11.23 3.25 3.91
C LYS A 189 -11.09 3.83 5.30
N ASP A 190 -11.55 5.05 5.49
CA ASP A 190 -11.64 5.71 6.80
C ASP A 190 -12.99 6.43 6.94
N SER A 191 -13.11 7.30 7.95
CA SER A 191 -14.33 8.09 8.19
C SER A 191 -14.73 9.02 7.03
N PHE A 192 -13.81 9.35 6.12
CA PHE A 192 -14.04 10.21 4.96
C PHE A 192 -14.33 9.41 3.68
N GLY A 193 -14.39 8.08 3.75
CA GLY A 193 -14.69 7.19 2.62
C GLY A 193 -13.48 6.37 2.14
N ASP A 194 -13.41 6.09 0.85
CA ASP A 194 -12.30 5.33 0.26
C ASP A 194 -11.01 6.14 0.28
N LEU A 195 -9.92 5.53 0.75
CA LEU A 195 -8.60 6.16 0.84
C LEU A 195 -7.70 5.69 -0.30
N ALA A 196 -7.45 4.38 -0.38
CA ALA A 196 -6.58 3.80 -1.39
C ALA A 196 -6.94 2.35 -1.71
N GLU A 197 -6.62 1.93 -2.93
CA GLU A 197 -6.68 0.55 -3.39
C GLU A 197 -5.33 0.18 -4.01
N VAL A 198 -4.82 -1.00 -3.67
CA VAL A 198 -3.58 -1.55 -4.22
C VAL A 198 -3.86 -2.96 -4.72
N GLU A 199 -3.45 -3.26 -5.95
CA GLU A 199 -3.47 -4.58 -6.53
C GLU A 199 -2.05 -5.00 -6.91
N GLY A 200 -1.56 -6.06 -6.29
CA GLY A 200 -0.30 -6.71 -6.64
C GLY A 200 -0.57 -8.01 -7.38
N ALA A 201 0.23 -8.29 -8.40
CA ALA A 201 0.27 -9.57 -9.08
C ALA A 201 1.72 -10.03 -9.25
N LEU A 202 2.00 -11.27 -8.90
CA LEU A 202 3.34 -11.85 -8.85
C LEU A 202 3.30 -13.30 -9.32
N LEU A 203 4.23 -13.69 -10.18
CA LEU A 203 4.51 -15.11 -10.41
C LEU A 203 5.41 -15.62 -9.27
N VAL A 204 4.98 -16.64 -8.53
CA VAL A 204 5.74 -17.16 -7.39
C VAL A 204 5.53 -18.64 -7.10
N ASP A 205 6.63 -19.30 -6.72
CA ASP A 205 6.61 -20.61 -6.09
C ASP A 205 6.33 -20.45 -4.58
N LEU A 206 5.10 -20.73 -4.17
CA LEU A 206 4.67 -20.59 -2.78
C LEU A 206 5.41 -21.58 -1.87
N THR A 207 5.79 -22.76 -2.37
CA THR A 207 6.52 -23.75 -1.58
C THR A 207 7.91 -23.21 -1.22
N HIS A 208 8.60 -22.61 -2.20
CA HIS A 208 9.90 -21.98 -1.98
C HIS A 208 9.81 -20.79 -0.99
N LEU A 209 8.80 -19.91 -1.15
CA LEU A 209 8.58 -18.79 -0.22
C LEU A 209 8.37 -19.23 1.24
N LEU A 210 7.60 -20.31 1.44
CA LEU A 210 7.28 -20.80 2.79
C LEU A 210 8.49 -21.46 3.47
N THR A 211 9.43 -21.99 2.71
CA THR A 211 10.64 -22.63 3.24
C THR A 211 11.81 -21.66 3.39
N GLU A 212 11.93 -20.66 2.53
CA GLU A 212 13.08 -19.75 2.43
C GLU A 212 12.62 -18.28 2.44
N THR A 213 12.04 -17.85 3.57
CA THR A 213 11.42 -16.52 3.72
C THR A 213 12.36 -15.34 3.51
N GLY A 214 13.68 -15.55 3.56
CA GLY A 214 14.71 -14.52 3.31
C GLY A 214 14.86 -14.13 1.83
N ASP A 215 14.46 -15.01 0.90
CA ASP A 215 14.74 -14.85 -0.54
C ASP A 215 13.53 -14.32 -1.33
N ALA A 216 12.41 -14.07 -0.65
CA ALA A 216 11.18 -13.56 -1.25
C ALA A 216 11.38 -12.23 -2.01
N ILE A 217 12.14 -11.30 -1.42
CA ILE A 217 12.42 -9.99 -2.05
C ILE A 217 13.38 -10.16 -3.23
N ALA A 218 14.41 -11.00 -3.10
CA ALA A 218 15.34 -11.29 -4.18
C ALA A 218 14.63 -11.94 -5.39
N SER A 219 13.59 -12.75 -5.14
CA SER A 219 12.80 -13.36 -6.22
C SER A 219 12.12 -12.34 -7.14
N LEU A 220 11.83 -11.12 -6.65
CA LEU A 220 11.24 -10.03 -7.44
C LEU A 220 12.14 -9.57 -8.59
N GLU A 221 13.46 -9.77 -8.50
CA GLU A 221 14.37 -9.47 -9.62
C GLU A 221 14.17 -10.42 -10.80
N SER A 222 13.79 -11.66 -10.50
CA SER A 222 13.78 -12.76 -11.48
C SER A 222 12.38 -13.14 -11.96
N LEU A 223 11.34 -12.75 -11.23
CA LEU A 223 9.97 -13.14 -11.50
C LEU A 223 9.13 -11.94 -11.95
N PRO A 224 8.32 -12.06 -13.02
CA PRO A 224 7.43 -10.99 -13.44
C PRO A 224 6.48 -10.56 -12.33
N TRP A 225 6.43 -9.26 -12.07
CA TRP A 225 5.49 -8.66 -11.13
C TRP A 225 4.81 -7.42 -11.73
N ARG A 226 3.61 -7.11 -11.22
CA ARG A 226 2.86 -5.90 -11.51
C ARG A 226 2.20 -5.39 -10.24
N VAL A 227 2.27 -4.09 -10.00
CA VAL A 227 1.57 -3.41 -8.91
C VAL A 227 0.78 -2.25 -9.49
N ALA A 228 -0.50 -2.18 -9.17
CA ALA A 228 -1.34 -1.02 -9.46
C ALA A 228 -1.81 -0.41 -8.14
N ALA A 229 -1.74 0.90 -8.01
CA ALA A 229 -2.20 1.65 -6.86
C ALA A 229 -3.15 2.75 -7.32
N LYS A 230 -4.15 3.04 -6.50
CA LYS A 230 -5.11 4.11 -6.74
C LYS A 230 -5.45 4.80 -5.44
N VAL A 231 -5.34 6.11 -5.43
CA VAL A 231 -5.85 7.00 -4.38
C VAL A 231 -7.11 7.66 -4.93
N MET A 232 -8.22 7.52 -4.22
CA MET A 232 -9.50 8.08 -4.67
C MET A 232 -9.48 9.61 -4.55
N HIS A 233 -10.28 10.28 -5.39
CA HIS A 233 -10.41 11.74 -5.33
C HIS A 233 -10.90 12.17 -3.95
N ARG A 234 -10.07 12.92 -3.25
CA ARG A 234 -10.35 13.38 -1.90
C ARG A 234 -9.61 14.68 -1.61
N ARG A 235 -10.18 15.53 -0.76
CA ARG A 235 -9.53 16.73 -0.25
C ARG A 235 -8.25 16.39 0.49
N LEU A 236 -7.20 17.17 0.26
CA LEU A 236 -5.94 17.02 0.97
C LEU A 236 -6.16 17.11 2.49
N GLY A 237 -7.01 18.02 2.97
CA GLY A 237 -7.34 18.13 4.40
C GLY A 237 -7.99 16.90 5.05
N ASP A 238 -8.53 15.97 4.26
CA ASP A 238 -9.16 14.73 4.72
C ASP A 238 -8.19 13.53 4.70
N PHE A 239 -6.92 13.74 4.36
CA PHE A 239 -5.90 12.70 4.48
C PHE A 239 -5.44 12.54 5.95
N PRO A 240 -4.93 11.34 6.32
CA PRO A 240 -4.28 11.10 7.60
C PRO A 240 -3.18 12.13 7.92
N ALA A 241 -3.10 12.57 9.18
CA ALA A 241 -2.17 13.61 9.62
C ALA A 241 -0.70 13.35 9.25
N PRO A 242 -0.16 12.11 9.30
CA PRO A 242 1.20 11.81 8.85
C PRO A 242 1.45 12.17 7.37
N LEU A 243 0.44 12.11 6.52
CA LEU A 243 0.54 12.48 5.11
C LEU A 243 0.42 14.00 4.89
N LEU A 244 -0.12 14.72 5.88
CA LEU A 244 -0.29 16.18 5.83
C LEU A 244 0.84 16.97 6.49
N ALA A 245 1.83 16.30 7.07
CA ALA A 245 2.91 16.95 7.82
C ALA A 245 3.67 18.04 7.03
N HIS A 246 3.67 17.95 5.70
CA HIS A 246 4.32 18.91 4.80
C HIS A 246 3.36 19.64 3.86
N VAL A 247 2.04 19.46 4.02
CA VAL A 247 1.03 20.11 3.18
C VAL A 247 0.62 21.43 3.86
N PRO A 248 0.72 22.58 3.17
CA PRO A 248 0.27 23.85 3.74
C PRO A 248 -1.25 23.84 3.93
N MET A 249 -1.74 24.51 4.99
CA MET A 249 -3.17 24.52 5.33
C MET A 249 -4.04 25.06 4.19
N GLU A 250 -3.52 26.01 3.42
CA GLU A 250 -4.19 26.64 2.29
C GLU A 250 -4.43 25.66 1.13
N ALA A 251 -3.69 24.54 1.08
CA ALA A 251 -3.89 23.48 0.10
C ALA A 251 -4.91 22.43 0.57
N HIS A 252 -5.41 22.48 1.80
CA HIS A 252 -6.32 21.44 2.33
C HIS A 252 -7.63 21.31 1.54
N ASP A 253 -8.09 22.40 0.92
CA ASP A 253 -9.31 22.40 0.08
C ASP A 253 -9.07 21.87 -1.34
N MET A 254 -7.83 21.53 -1.71
CA MET A 254 -7.55 20.90 -2.99
C MET A 254 -7.93 19.42 -2.93
N GLU A 255 -8.50 18.89 -4.00
CA GLU A 255 -8.80 17.47 -4.17
C GLU A 255 -7.69 16.80 -4.97
N LEU A 256 -7.17 15.69 -4.45
CA LEU A 256 -6.13 14.87 -5.08
C LEU A 256 -6.73 13.53 -5.51
N GLY A 257 -6.47 13.13 -6.74
CA GLY A 257 -6.63 11.76 -7.23
C GLY A 257 -5.31 11.25 -7.79
N LEU A 258 -5.00 9.97 -7.58
CA LEU A 258 -3.77 9.36 -8.12
C LEU A 258 -4.04 7.93 -8.59
N SER A 259 -3.44 7.55 -9.71
CA SER A 259 -3.37 6.18 -10.19
C SER A 259 -1.96 5.90 -10.66
N ALA A 260 -1.40 4.79 -10.23
CA ALA A 260 -0.08 4.36 -10.61
C ALA A 260 -0.09 2.87 -11.00
N THR A 261 0.66 2.50 -12.02
CA THR A 261 0.90 1.11 -12.39
C THR A 261 2.39 0.91 -12.63
N PHE A 262 2.97 -0.10 -12.02
CA PHE A 262 4.37 -0.49 -12.19
C PHE A 262 4.44 -1.97 -12.54
N ALA A 263 5.42 -2.35 -13.35
CA ALA A 263 5.73 -3.73 -13.66
C ALA A 263 7.24 -3.91 -13.83
N GLY A 264 7.76 -5.08 -13.45
CA GLY A 264 9.19 -5.35 -13.53
C GLY A 264 9.53 -6.82 -13.27
N GLY A 265 10.78 -7.06 -12.88
CA GLY A 265 11.35 -8.37 -12.59
C GLY A 265 12.03 -8.96 -13.83
N ALA A 266 11.51 -10.07 -14.36
CA ALA A 266 12.07 -10.68 -15.58
C ALA A 266 12.00 -9.77 -16.83
N LEU A 267 11.21 -8.70 -16.76
CA LEU A 267 11.08 -7.68 -17.80
C LEU A 267 11.64 -6.35 -17.29
N PRO A 268 12.18 -5.48 -18.17
CA PRO A 268 12.59 -4.15 -17.80
C PRO A 268 11.50 -3.40 -17.05
N THR A 269 11.88 -2.75 -15.96
CA THR A 269 10.94 -2.03 -15.11
C THR A 269 10.34 -0.84 -15.84
N ARG A 270 9.01 -0.77 -15.79
CA ARG A 270 8.20 0.27 -16.41
C ARG A 270 7.06 0.69 -15.51
N GLY A 271 6.57 1.90 -15.70
CA GLY A 271 5.38 2.33 -14.99
C GLY A 271 4.76 3.60 -15.53
N ASP A 272 3.52 3.81 -15.15
CA ASP A 272 2.71 4.96 -15.53
C ASP A 272 2.07 5.52 -14.26
N VAL A 273 2.13 6.84 -14.09
CA VAL A 273 1.47 7.56 -13.01
C VAL A 273 0.61 8.66 -13.61
N ILE A 274 -0.64 8.72 -13.18
CA ILE A 274 -1.56 9.81 -13.48
C ILE A 274 -2.03 10.37 -12.15
N ALA A 275 -1.82 11.67 -11.94
CA ALA A 275 -2.40 12.37 -10.80
C ALA A 275 -3.20 13.57 -11.28
N SER A 276 -4.25 13.90 -10.54
CA SER A 276 -5.08 15.08 -10.75
C SER A 276 -5.20 15.84 -9.45
N VAL A 277 -5.05 17.15 -9.55
CA VAL A 277 -5.32 18.08 -8.46
C VAL A 277 -6.39 19.04 -8.93
N SER A 278 -7.46 19.20 -8.18
CA SER A 278 -8.50 20.18 -8.49
C SER A 278 -8.80 21.05 -7.28
N TRP A 279 -9.08 22.32 -7.55
CA TRP A 279 -9.51 23.26 -6.53
C TRP A 279 -10.69 24.06 -7.06
N THR A 280 -11.76 24.08 -6.27
CA THR A 280 -12.88 24.96 -6.50
C THR A 280 -12.92 25.97 -5.35
N PRO A 281 -12.94 27.27 -5.62
CA PRO A 281 -12.96 28.28 -4.56
C PRO A 281 -14.12 28.03 -3.59
N PRO A 282 -13.86 27.91 -2.27
CA PRO A 282 -14.93 27.74 -1.31
C PRO A 282 -15.77 29.02 -1.23
N LEU A 283 -17.05 28.88 -0.86
CA LEU A 283 -17.96 30.02 -0.69
C LEU A 283 -17.46 31.02 0.37
N GLU A 284 -16.70 30.53 1.34
CA GLU A 284 -16.11 31.31 2.43
C GLU A 284 -14.71 31.86 2.11
N ALA A 285 -14.23 31.69 0.87
CA ALA A 285 -12.95 32.24 0.45
C ALA A 285 -12.91 33.76 0.63
N SER A 286 -11.71 34.33 0.67
CA SER A 286 -11.54 35.79 0.64
C SER A 286 -12.29 36.39 -0.55
N TYR A 287 -12.78 37.62 -0.41
CA TYR A 287 -13.55 38.26 -1.49
C TYR A 287 -12.81 38.28 -2.84
N ARG A 288 -11.46 38.29 -2.83
CA ARG A 288 -10.64 38.22 -4.05
C ARG A 288 -10.64 36.82 -4.68
N CYS A 289 -10.63 35.78 -3.86
CA CYS A 289 -10.66 34.39 -4.32
C CYS A 289 -12.06 33.88 -4.69
N GLN A 290 -13.14 34.54 -4.23
CA GLN A 290 -14.51 34.14 -4.57
C GLN A 290 -14.81 34.24 -6.07
N GLU A 291 -14.13 35.13 -6.79
CA GLU A 291 -14.25 35.30 -8.24
C GLU A 291 -13.27 34.41 -9.04
N ALA A 292 -12.40 33.67 -8.35
CA ALA A 292 -11.46 32.77 -9.02
C ALA A 292 -12.20 31.66 -9.77
N LYS A 293 -11.63 31.20 -10.88
CA LYS A 293 -12.18 30.06 -11.61
C LYS A 293 -11.69 28.75 -10.98
N PRO A 294 -12.40 27.63 -11.20
CA PRO A 294 -11.90 26.32 -10.82
C PRO A 294 -10.53 26.06 -11.44
N PHE A 295 -9.60 25.59 -10.62
CA PHE A 295 -8.26 25.21 -11.02
C PHE A 295 -8.18 23.69 -11.15
N HIS A 296 -7.52 23.22 -12.21
CA HIS A 296 -7.26 21.81 -12.45
C HIS A 296 -5.82 21.63 -12.91
N ALA A 297 -5.10 20.72 -12.28
CA ALA A 297 -3.78 20.27 -12.70
C ALA A 297 -3.79 18.77 -12.93
N PHE A 298 -3.08 18.34 -13.97
CA PHE A 298 -2.88 16.95 -14.33
C PHE A 298 -1.39 16.68 -14.42
N VAL A 299 -0.96 15.59 -13.79
CA VAL A 299 0.40 15.06 -13.88
C VAL A 299 0.32 13.72 -14.59
N THR A 300 1.10 13.56 -15.65
CA THR A 300 1.31 12.27 -16.31
C THR A 300 2.79 11.95 -16.28
N ALA A 301 3.18 10.84 -15.65
CA ALA A 301 4.55 10.38 -15.61
C ALA A 301 4.67 8.97 -16.18
N SER A 302 5.77 8.72 -16.88
CA SER A 302 6.14 7.42 -17.43
C SER A 302 7.55 7.06 -16.97
N LEU A 303 7.73 5.84 -16.50
CA LEU A 303 9.00 5.24 -16.16
C LEU A 303 9.35 4.23 -17.25
N GLU A 304 10.47 4.45 -17.94
CA GLU A 304 11.01 3.53 -18.94
C GLU A 304 12.53 3.49 -18.84
N ASN A 305 13.11 2.29 -18.86
CA ASN A 305 14.57 2.09 -18.84
C ASN A 305 15.30 2.79 -17.68
N GLY A 306 14.65 2.88 -16.50
CA GLY A 306 15.22 3.53 -15.33
C GLY A 306 15.16 5.06 -15.36
N GLU A 307 14.43 5.65 -16.31
CA GLU A 307 14.23 7.10 -16.43
C GLU A 307 12.74 7.44 -16.29
N THR A 308 12.43 8.44 -15.47
CA THR A 308 11.07 8.98 -15.35
C THR A 308 10.97 10.28 -16.13
N ASN A 309 10.00 10.35 -17.03
CA ASN A 309 9.56 11.60 -17.67
C ASN A 309 8.16 11.93 -17.16
N ALA A 310 7.98 13.12 -16.61
CA ALA A 310 6.68 13.60 -16.17
C ALA A 310 6.32 14.92 -16.85
N HIS A 311 5.04 15.06 -17.18
CA HIS A 311 4.46 16.25 -17.75
C HIS A 311 3.34 16.73 -16.84
N VAL A 312 3.37 18.02 -16.50
CA VAL A 312 2.36 18.68 -15.66
C VAL A 312 1.70 19.76 -16.50
N GLN A 313 0.37 19.72 -16.54
CA GLN A 313 -0.44 20.78 -17.13
C GLN A 313 -1.38 21.30 -16.07
N ALA A 314 -1.52 22.62 -15.97
CA ALA A 314 -2.55 23.22 -15.13
C ALA A 314 -3.33 24.31 -15.87
N ALA A 315 -4.60 24.45 -15.50
CA ALA A 315 -5.54 25.36 -16.11
C ALA A 315 -6.49 25.96 -15.07
N THR A 316 -6.98 27.18 -15.34
CA THR A 316 -8.15 27.75 -14.66
C THR A 316 -9.29 27.90 -15.67
N GLY A 317 -10.44 27.27 -15.39
CA GLY A 317 -11.50 27.12 -16.38
C GLY A 317 -10.99 26.45 -17.66
N ASP A 318 -11.08 27.14 -18.80
CA ASP A 318 -10.66 26.64 -20.12
C ASP A 318 -9.27 27.14 -20.57
N VAL A 319 -8.52 27.83 -19.70
CA VAL A 319 -7.24 28.47 -20.07
C VAL A 319 -6.09 27.68 -19.47
N ALA A 320 -5.23 27.12 -20.32
CA ALA A 320 -3.97 26.50 -19.89
C ALA A 320 -2.98 27.57 -19.41
N LEU A 321 -2.46 27.40 -18.20
CA LEU A 321 -1.64 28.39 -17.50
C LEU A 321 -0.22 27.91 -17.23
N ILE A 322 -0.07 26.61 -16.95
CA ILE A 322 1.19 26.02 -16.51
C ILE A 322 1.47 24.80 -17.36
N GLN A 323 2.68 24.75 -17.91
CA GLN A 323 3.26 23.56 -18.52
C GLN A 323 4.61 23.32 -17.87
N MET A 324 4.82 22.11 -17.37
CA MET A 324 6.10 21.72 -16.78
C MET A 324 6.49 20.32 -17.22
N ASP A 325 7.70 20.19 -17.72
CA ASP A 325 8.33 18.92 -18.06
C ASP A 325 9.39 18.61 -17.01
N LEU A 326 9.33 17.40 -16.47
CA LEU A 326 10.27 16.90 -15.47
C LEU A 326 10.95 15.64 -16.00
N HIS A 327 12.23 15.53 -15.76
CA HIS A 327 13.03 14.35 -16.11
C HIS A 327 13.92 13.96 -14.94
N ALA A 328 13.95 12.67 -14.59
CA ALA A 328 14.75 12.18 -13.46
C ALA A 328 15.14 10.70 -13.59
N PRO A 329 16.39 10.33 -13.26
CA PRO A 329 16.78 8.94 -13.15
C PRO A 329 16.04 8.30 -11.97
N THR A 330 15.40 7.17 -12.22
CA THR A 330 14.53 6.46 -11.28
C THR A 330 14.88 4.97 -11.31
N PRO A 331 15.99 4.57 -10.68
CA PRO A 331 16.42 3.17 -10.62
C PRO A 331 15.57 2.37 -9.61
N LEU A 332 14.30 2.15 -9.95
CA LEU A 332 13.31 1.53 -9.06
C LEU A 332 13.76 0.14 -8.56
N ASP A 333 14.46 -0.62 -9.40
CA ASP A 333 14.98 -1.94 -9.03
C ASP A 333 16.00 -1.85 -7.89
N GLU A 334 16.91 -0.88 -7.94
CA GLU A 334 17.88 -0.64 -6.87
C GLU A 334 17.19 -0.18 -5.57
N TRP A 335 16.14 0.64 -5.69
CA TRP A 335 15.38 1.14 -4.54
C TRP A 335 14.63 0.02 -3.82
N LEU A 336 14.03 -0.90 -4.56
CA LEU A 336 13.33 -2.06 -3.99
C LEU A 336 14.29 -2.98 -3.22
N LEU A 337 15.52 -3.14 -3.70
CA LEU A 337 16.54 -3.99 -3.08
C LEU A 337 17.20 -3.34 -1.86
N ALA A 338 17.37 -2.02 -1.88
CA ALA A 338 18.06 -1.30 -0.81
C ALA A 338 17.32 -1.30 0.53
N GLN A 339 16.02 -1.67 0.55
CA GLN A 339 15.14 -1.65 1.73
C GLN A 339 15.19 -0.32 2.51
N LYS A 340 15.51 0.78 1.83
CA LYS A 340 15.63 2.12 2.39
C LYS A 340 14.89 3.09 1.49
N TRP A 341 14.36 4.15 2.10
CA TRP A 341 13.81 5.24 1.32
C TRP A 341 14.91 5.85 0.44
N PRO A 342 14.71 5.93 -0.88
CA PRO A 342 15.73 6.48 -1.76
C PRO A 342 15.91 7.98 -1.48
N GLN A 343 17.13 8.48 -1.68
CA GLN A 343 17.32 9.91 -1.81
C GLN A 343 16.64 10.35 -3.12
N VAL A 344 16.02 11.54 -3.10
CA VAL A 344 15.40 12.10 -4.29
C VAL A 344 16.50 12.29 -5.35
N PRO A 345 16.35 11.70 -6.55
CA PRO A 345 17.34 11.83 -7.62
C PRO A 345 17.40 13.28 -8.13
N PRO A 346 18.49 13.68 -8.79
CA PRO A 346 18.55 14.97 -9.48
C PRO A 346 17.41 15.07 -10.50
N VAL A 347 16.65 16.15 -10.45
CA VAL A 347 15.53 16.38 -11.37
C VAL A 347 15.87 17.54 -12.31
N GLN A 348 15.65 17.33 -13.61
CA GLN A 348 15.61 18.40 -14.60
C GLN A 348 14.17 18.87 -14.75
N ALA A 349 13.95 20.18 -14.75
CA ALA A 349 12.63 20.77 -14.88
C ALA A 349 12.65 21.92 -15.88
N HIS A 350 11.76 21.87 -16.86
CA HIS A 350 11.41 23.01 -17.70
C HIS A 350 10.00 23.45 -17.35
N LEU A 351 9.80 24.72 -17.00
CA LEU A 351 8.52 25.29 -16.59
C LEU A 351 8.23 26.52 -17.43
N SER A 352 7.06 26.52 -18.07
CA SER A 352 6.54 27.65 -18.85
C SER A 352 5.16 28.04 -18.33
N MET A 353 5.02 29.32 -17.99
CA MET A 353 3.79 29.96 -17.56
C MET A 353 3.65 31.26 -18.33
N PRO A 354 3.11 31.28 -19.56
CA PRO A 354 3.15 32.45 -20.42
C PRO A 354 2.29 33.63 -19.93
N SER A 355 1.22 33.34 -19.18
CA SER A 355 0.33 34.35 -18.61
C SER A 355 -0.48 33.74 -17.46
N LEU A 356 0.08 33.75 -16.26
CA LEU A 356 -0.53 33.24 -15.04
C LEU A 356 -1.36 34.34 -14.36
N PRO A 357 -2.71 34.30 -14.40
CA PRO A 357 -3.55 35.25 -13.70
C PRO A 357 -3.52 34.94 -12.20
N LEU A 358 -2.69 35.65 -11.45
CA LEU A 358 -2.47 35.40 -10.01
C LEU A 358 -3.76 35.51 -9.17
N GLY A 359 -4.71 36.33 -9.62
CA GLY A 359 -6.02 36.46 -9.00
C GLY A 359 -6.93 35.24 -9.17
N GLU A 360 -6.63 34.32 -10.09
CA GLU A 360 -7.38 33.08 -10.30
C GLU A 360 -6.68 31.85 -9.68
N MET A 361 -5.45 32.01 -9.18
CA MET A 361 -4.65 30.91 -8.69
C MET A 361 -5.01 30.53 -7.25
N PRO A 362 -5.15 29.22 -6.93
CA PRO A 362 -5.35 28.77 -5.56
C PRO A 362 -4.28 29.35 -4.64
N VAL A 363 -4.67 29.75 -3.43
CA VAL A 363 -3.81 30.40 -2.42
C VAL A 363 -3.34 31.81 -2.82
N LEU A 364 -2.81 32.01 -4.02
CA LEU A 364 -2.24 33.28 -4.49
C LEU A 364 -3.29 34.38 -4.69
N CYS A 365 -4.52 34.03 -5.03
CA CYS A 365 -5.63 34.97 -5.21
C CYS A 365 -5.93 35.81 -3.96
N ALA A 366 -5.56 35.32 -2.76
CA ALA A 366 -5.78 36.04 -1.52
C ALA A 366 -4.79 37.19 -1.33
N TYR A 367 -3.60 37.07 -1.93
CA TYR A 367 -2.46 37.96 -1.68
C TYR A 367 -2.07 38.75 -2.91
N THR A 368 -2.39 38.28 -4.11
CA THR A 368 -1.84 38.84 -5.34
C THR A 368 -2.88 38.91 -6.44
N ALA A 369 -2.73 39.89 -7.33
CA ALA A 369 -3.55 40.07 -8.51
C ALA A 369 -2.70 40.56 -9.68
N GLY A 370 -3.20 40.37 -10.90
CA GLY A 370 -2.49 40.66 -12.14
C GLY A 370 -1.94 39.39 -12.81
N ASP A 371 -1.21 39.60 -13.90
CA ASP A 371 -0.66 38.52 -14.73
C ASP A 371 0.85 38.39 -14.53
N LEU A 372 1.33 37.14 -14.49
CA LEU A 372 2.73 36.80 -14.35
C LEU A 372 3.15 35.86 -15.49
N ALA A 373 4.16 36.25 -16.26
CA ALA A 373 4.84 35.34 -17.17
C ALA A 373 6.11 34.80 -16.50
N VAL A 374 6.27 33.49 -16.49
CA VAL A 374 7.44 32.81 -15.92
C VAL A 374 7.96 31.78 -16.90
N GLU A 375 9.28 31.79 -17.10
CA GLU A 375 9.99 30.74 -17.79
C GLU A 375 11.17 30.30 -16.92
N MET A 376 11.35 29.00 -16.77
CA MET A 376 12.33 28.45 -15.84
C MET A 376 12.89 27.14 -16.39
N ASP A 377 14.22 27.04 -16.41
CA ASP A 377 14.94 25.81 -16.70
C ASP A 377 15.87 25.53 -15.53
N LEU A 378 15.64 24.41 -14.84
CA LEU A 378 16.42 23.96 -13.71
C LEU A 378 16.99 22.57 -13.97
N THR A 379 18.21 22.35 -13.52
CA THR A 379 18.90 21.07 -13.54
C THR A 379 19.41 20.75 -12.15
N ASP A 380 19.50 19.45 -11.86
CA ASP A 380 19.95 18.93 -10.58
C ASP A 380 19.15 19.46 -9.38
N LEU A 381 17.84 19.67 -9.58
CA LEU A 381 16.90 20.00 -8.50
C LEU A 381 16.98 18.96 -7.38
N PHE A 382 16.77 19.43 -6.14
CA PHE A 382 16.86 18.64 -4.91
C PHE A 382 18.28 18.15 -4.57
N THR A 383 19.30 18.70 -5.22
CA THR A 383 20.71 18.49 -4.88
C THR A 383 21.38 19.82 -4.50
N ASP A 384 22.56 19.71 -3.88
CA ASP A 384 23.42 20.86 -3.56
C ASP A 384 23.99 21.57 -4.81
N HIS A 385 23.80 21.00 -6.01
CA HIS A 385 24.35 21.46 -7.28
C HIS A 385 23.28 22.03 -8.22
N THR A 386 22.17 22.53 -7.68
CA THR A 386 21.08 23.06 -8.52
C THR A 386 21.59 24.22 -9.39
N THR A 387 21.43 24.10 -10.72
CA THR A 387 21.75 25.17 -11.67
C THR A 387 20.60 25.45 -12.61
N GLY A 388 20.51 26.67 -13.15
CA GLY A 388 19.45 27.00 -14.09
C GLY A 388 19.24 28.48 -14.31
N TYR A 389 18.15 28.82 -14.98
CA TYR A 389 17.69 30.20 -15.10
C TYR A 389 16.20 30.33 -14.78
N LEU A 390 15.82 31.54 -14.38
CA LEU A 390 14.46 31.96 -14.11
C LEU A 390 14.26 33.34 -14.73
N GLU A 391 13.27 33.46 -15.60
CA GLU A 391 12.79 34.72 -16.14
C GLU A 391 11.37 34.97 -15.66
N VAL A 392 11.14 36.14 -15.07
CA VAL A 392 9.85 36.56 -14.53
C VAL A 392 9.51 37.93 -15.09
N ILE A 393 8.34 38.03 -15.72
CA ILE A 393 7.84 39.27 -16.31
C ILE A 393 6.42 39.51 -15.83
N SER A 394 6.14 40.72 -15.36
CA SER A 394 4.80 41.20 -15.06
C SER A 394 4.66 42.68 -15.40
N GLU A 395 3.59 43.01 -16.12
CA GLU A 395 3.27 44.40 -16.49
C GLU A 395 2.44 45.14 -15.41
N SER A 396 1.86 44.39 -14.48
CA SER A 396 1.02 44.92 -13.40
C SER A 396 0.73 43.83 -12.37
N ILE A 397 1.64 43.62 -11.42
CA ILE A 397 1.39 42.80 -10.24
C ILE A 397 0.96 43.68 -9.08
N GLN A 398 -0.13 43.31 -8.44
CA GLN A 398 -0.58 43.90 -7.18
C GLN A 398 -0.36 42.86 -6.09
N ILE A 399 0.36 43.23 -5.03
CA ILE A 399 0.53 42.42 -3.82
C ILE A 399 -0.24 43.11 -2.71
N GLU A 400 -1.19 42.42 -2.11
CA GLU A 400 -2.08 42.91 -1.06
C GLU A 400 -2.71 44.27 -1.44
N ASP A 401 -2.46 45.30 -0.63
CA ASP A 401 -2.94 46.67 -0.82
C ASP A 401 -1.87 47.61 -1.39
N TYR A 402 -0.73 47.08 -1.84
CA TYR A 402 0.31 47.87 -2.48
C TYR A 402 -0.11 48.32 -3.89
N GLN A 403 0.51 49.40 -4.37
CA GLN A 403 0.28 49.88 -5.73
C GLN A 403 0.77 48.86 -6.76
N PRO A 404 0.12 48.75 -7.94
CA PRO A 404 0.60 47.88 -9.01
C PRO A 404 2.04 48.20 -9.39
N ALA A 405 2.85 47.16 -9.49
CA ALA A 405 4.25 47.24 -9.90
C ALA A 405 4.47 46.50 -11.22
N ARG A 406 5.46 46.97 -11.97
CA ARG A 406 6.06 46.24 -13.08
C ARG A 406 7.30 45.53 -12.58
N ILE A 407 7.41 44.25 -12.94
CA ILE A 407 8.56 43.42 -12.58
C ILE A 407 9.11 42.81 -13.86
N SER A 408 10.41 42.96 -14.07
CA SER A 408 11.17 42.16 -15.03
C SER A 408 12.42 41.70 -14.31
N SER A 409 12.57 40.39 -14.13
CA SER A 409 13.69 39.80 -13.43
C SER A 409 14.23 38.65 -14.27
N ARG A 410 15.57 38.60 -14.37
CA ARG A 410 16.28 37.43 -14.87
C ARG A 410 17.29 37.03 -13.82
N VAL A 411 17.20 35.77 -13.42
CA VAL A 411 18.00 35.16 -12.37
C VAL A 411 18.66 33.91 -12.94
N GLU A 412 19.95 33.78 -12.68
CA GLU A 412 20.74 32.58 -12.95
C GLU A 412 21.09 31.92 -11.61
N LEU A 413 20.98 30.60 -11.58
CA LEU A 413 21.30 29.74 -10.44
C LEU A 413 22.55 28.94 -10.79
N PHE A 414 23.58 29.01 -9.94
CA PHE A 414 24.82 28.25 -10.06
C PHE A 414 25.19 27.63 -8.72
N ASP A 415 25.18 26.30 -8.62
CA ASP A 415 25.48 25.55 -7.39
C ASP A 415 24.68 26.06 -6.17
N GLY A 416 23.39 26.34 -6.38
CA GLY A 416 22.51 26.92 -5.36
C GLY A 416 22.76 28.39 -5.02
N GLU A 417 23.77 29.04 -5.62
CA GLU A 417 23.97 30.49 -5.53
C GLU A 417 23.11 31.23 -6.56
N ILE A 418 22.52 32.35 -6.15
CA ILE A 418 21.63 33.17 -6.96
C ILE A 418 22.38 34.40 -7.46
N SER A 419 22.47 34.56 -8.78
CA SER A 419 23.01 35.74 -9.46
C SER A 419 21.93 36.31 -10.38
N GLY A 420 21.54 37.58 -10.23
CA GLY A 420 20.47 38.12 -11.06
C GLY A 420 20.38 39.63 -11.14
N GLN A 421 19.69 40.10 -12.17
CA GLN A 421 19.27 41.49 -12.32
C GLN A 421 17.74 41.54 -12.22
N SER A 422 17.24 42.38 -11.31
CA SER A 422 15.81 42.64 -11.17
C SER A 422 15.55 44.12 -11.39
N LEU A 423 14.56 44.44 -12.21
CA LEU A 423 14.03 45.78 -12.39
C LEU A 423 12.61 45.81 -11.81
N VAL A 424 12.41 46.61 -10.76
CA VAL A 424 11.09 46.81 -10.16
C VAL A 424 10.68 48.27 -10.36
N GLY A 425 9.61 48.48 -11.11
CA GLY A 425 9.06 49.80 -11.39
C GLY A 425 7.71 50.01 -10.72
N TRP A 426 7.61 51.01 -9.85
CA TRP A 426 6.33 51.39 -9.24
C TRP A 426 5.70 52.54 -10.03
N TRP A 427 4.41 52.42 -10.34
CA TRP A 427 3.64 53.50 -10.96
C TRP A 427 2.77 54.18 -9.90
N SER A 428 3.23 55.31 -9.36
CA SER A 428 2.34 56.26 -8.67
C SER A 428 2.02 57.36 -9.67
N GLY A 429 0.76 57.75 -9.82
CA GLY A 429 0.19 58.49 -10.96
C GLY A 429 0.83 59.82 -11.41
N GLN A 430 2.04 60.19 -10.99
CA GLN A 430 2.88 61.25 -11.59
C GLN A 430 4.41 60.98 -11.60
N GLN A 431 4.93 59.88 -11.03
CA GLN A 431 6.37 59.55 -11.04
C GLN A 431 6.59 58.03 -11.07
N ALA A 432 7.45 57.58 -12.00
CA ALA A 432 7.98 56.21 -12.03
C ALA A 432 9.29 56.17 -11.24
N THR A 433 9.35 55.31 -10.23
CA THR A 433 10.60 55.03 -9.49
C THR A 433 11.06 53.64 -9.90
N ILE A 434 12.26 53.55 -10.49
CA ILE A 434 12.92 52.31 -10.91
C ILE A 434 13.95 51.99 -9.82
N TRP A 435 13.86 50.80 -9.23
CA TRP A 435 14.86 50.24 -8.31
C TRP A 435 15.61 49.10 -8.95
#